data_AF-A0A928RAH6-F1
#
_entry.id   AF-A0A928RAH6-F1
#
_cell.length_a   1.000
_cell.length_b   1.000
_cell.length_c   1.000
_cell.angle_alpha   90.00
_cell.angle_beta   90.00
_cell.angle_gamma   90.00
#
_symmetry.space_group_name_H-M   'P 1'
#
loop_
_entity.id
_entity.type
_entity.pdbx_description
1 polymer ?
#
loop_
_entity_poly.entity_id
_entity_poly.type
_entity_poly.pdbx_seq_one_letter_code
_entity_poly.pdbx_strand_id
1 'polypeptide(L)'
;MFNVAYKQGKESPAGFSLSGFFRALLVAILVSVVFLIAGALLLTYTALPESTIPFVALLSLLLGVIASGASFAANINHHGYLNGGIMGLCYGALLYLVSFFVAGRLYLDGYVLIVLLIGLFGGAIGGIIGINRRGKQRR
;
A
#
# COMPACT_ATOMS: atom_id res chain seq x y z
N MET A 1 -47.33 9.49 -10.65
CA MET A 1 -46.08 10.17 -11.05
C MET A 1 -45.24 10.39 -9.81
N PHE A 2 -44.25 9.54 -9.54
CA PHE A 2 -43.22 9.84 -8.53
C PHE A 2 -41.86 9.52 -9.15
N ASN A 3 -41.25 10.56 -9.69
CA ASN A 3 -39.93 10.54 -10.30
C ASN A 3 -38.90 10.61 -9.15
N VAL A 4 -38.43 9.45 -8.69
CA VAL A 4 -37.26 9.39 -7.81
C VAL A 4 -36.04 9.60 -8.70
N ALA A 5 -35.67 10.87 -8.83
CA ALA A 5 -34.40 11.27 -9.40
C ALA A 5 -33.28 10.59 -8.62
N TYR A 6 -32.78 9.49 -9.18
CA TYR A 6 -31.56 8.83 -8.75
C TYR A 6 -30.47 9.91 -8.77
N LYS A 7 -30.10 10.41 -7.58
CA LYS A 7 -28.95 11.30 -7.40
C LYS A 7 -27.73 10.51 -7.88
N GLN A 8 -27.41 10.73 -9.15
CA GLN A 8 -26.16 10.37 -9.81
C GLN A 8 -25.03 11.05 -9.03
N GLY A 9 -24.57 10.38 -7.97
CA GLY A 9 -23.55 10.87 -7.09
C GLY A 9 -22.18 10.73 -7.73
N LYS A 10 -21.84 11.62 -8.67
CA LYS A 10 -20.52 11.77 -9.33
C LYS A 10 -19.75 10.45 -9.31
N GLU A 11 -20.19 9.50 -10.12
CA GLU A 11 -19.33 8.39 -10.51
C GLU A 11 -18.21 9.02 -11.33
N SER A 12 -17.05 9.21 -10.70
CA SER A 12 -15.82 9.47 -11.45
C SER A 12 -15.71 8.33 -12.46
N PRO A 13 -15.47 8.61 -13.75
CA PRO A 13 -15.45 7.57 -14.77
C PRO A 13 -14.55 6.44 -14.30
N ALA A 14 -15.05 5.20 -14.42
CA ALA A 14 -14.49 3.95 -13.93
C ALA A 14 -13.14 3.61 -14.60
N GLY A 15 -12.14 4.47 -14.40
CA GLY A 15 -10.84 4.41 -15.00
C GLY A 15 -9.74 4.55 -13.96
N PHE A 16 -8.60 3.92 -14.24
CA PHE A 16 -7.38 4.04 -13.46
C PHE A 16 -7.01 5.52 -13.27
N SER A 17 -7.11 6.02 -12.05
CA SER A 17 -6.73 7.41 -11.74
C SER A 17 -5.22 7.49 -11.53
N LEU A 18 -4.50 7.99 -12.53
CA LEU A 18 -3.05 8.14 -12.48
C LEU A 18 -2.61 9.03 -11.31
N SER A 19 -3.32 10.13 -11.07
CA SER A 19 -3.04 11.01 -9.93
C SER A 19 -3.32 10.35 -8.58
N GLY A 20 -4.38 9.53 -8.49
CA GLY A 20 -4.69 8.73 -7.30
C GLY A 20 -3.63 7.67 -7.02
N PHE A 21 -3.08 7.06 -8.06
CA PHE A 21 -2.02 6.07 -7.98
C PHE A 21 -0.74 6.66 -7.41
N PHE A 22 -0.24 7.76 -7.98
CA PHE A 22 0.97 8.43 -7.45
C PHE A 22 0.79 8.92 -6.02
N ARG A 23 -0.38 9.46 -5.68
CA ARG A 23 -0.70 9.86 -4.29
C ARG A 23 -0.64 8.67 -3.33
N ALA A 24 -1.19 7.53 -3.72
CA ALA A 24 -1.16 6.33 -2.89
C ALA A 24 0.26 5.76 -2.74
N LEU A 25 1.11 5.85 -3.78
CA LEU A 25 2.52 5.45 -3.72
C LEU A 25 3.28 6.35 -2.74
N LEU A 26 3.06 7.67 -2.82
CA LEU A 26 3.65 8.63 -1.89
C LEU A 26 3.23 8.35 -0.44
N VAL A 27 1.96 8.02 -0.20
CA VAL A 27 1.48 7.60 1.13
C VAL A 27 2.23 6.35 1.61
N ALA A 28 2.42 5.35 0.74
CA ALA A 28 3.17 4.14 1.09
C ALA A 28 4.58 4.46 1.58
N ILE A 29 5.30 5.28 0.80
CA ILE A 29 6.69 5.66 1.09
C ILE A 29 6.75 6.47 2.39
N LEU A 30 5.88 7.46 2.58
CA LEU A 30 5.87 8.28 3.79
C LEU A 30 5.61 7.43 5.04
N VAL A 31 4.63 6.54 4.99
CA VAL A 31 4.32 5.63 6.10
C VAL A 31 5.52 4.72 6.37
N SER A 32 6.08 4.07 5.36
CA SER A 32 7.24 3.20 5.55
C SER A 32 8.45 3.95 6.12
N VAL A 33 8.75 5.15 5.63
CA VAL A 33 9.86 5.98 6.15
C VAL A 33 9.67 6.31 7.63
N VAL A 34 8.46 6.70 8.06
CA VAL A 34 8.17 6.98 9.47
C VAL A 34 8.42 5.74 10.34
N PHE A 35 7.95 4.57 9.90
CA PHE A 35 8.18 3.32 10.64
C PHE A 35 9.64 2.86 10.62
N LEU A 36 10.36 3.09 9.53
CA LEU A 36 11.79 2.80 9.45
C LEU A 36 12.60 3.70 10.37
N ILE A 37 12.30 5.00 10.45
CA ILE A 37 12.95 5.92 11.39
C ILE A 37 12.66 5.50 12.82
N ALA A 38 11.40 5.21 13.16
CA ALA A 38 11.02 4.73 14.48
C ALA A 38 11.75 3.42 14.84
N GLY A 39 11.82 2.48 13.90
CA GLY A 39 12.56 1.23 14.06
C GLY A 39 14.06 1.44 14.25
N ALA A 40 14.67 2.33 13.45
CA ALA A 40 16.09 2.66 13.56
C ALA A 40 16.45 3.28 14.92
N LEU A 41 15.59 4.17 15.44
CA LEU A 41 15.75 4.73 16.78
C LEU A 41 15.65 3.65 17.85
N LEU A 42 14.67 2.75 17.75
CA LEU A 42 14.55 1.62 18.69
C LEU A 42 15.81 0.75 18.66
N LEU A 43 16.30 0.36 17.49
CA LEU A 43 17.52 -0.44 17.33
C LEU A 43 18.77 0.27 17.87
N THR A 44 18.86 1.59 17.74
CA THR A 44 20.02 2.38 18.20
C THR A 44 20.05 2.53 19.72
N TYR A 45 18.89 2.66 20.36
CA TYR A 45 18.78 2.92 21.80
C TYR A 45 18.47 1.67 22.64
N THR A 46 18.27 0.51 22.02
CA THR A 46 17.97 -0.74 22.73
C THR A 46 18.94 -1.85 22.31
N ALA A 47 19.14 -2.84 23.18
CA ALA A 47 19.99 -3.99 22.89
C ALA A 47 19.26 -5.05 22.02
N LEU A 48 18.52 -4.61 21.00
CA LEU A 48 17.87 -5.51 20.06
C LEU A 48 18.92 -6.16 19.15
N PRO A 49 18.80 -7.46 18.84
CA PRO A 49 19.72 -8.13 17.94
C PRO A 49 19.56 -7.61 16.51
N GLU A 50 20.65 -7.61 15.75
CA GLU A 50 20.67 -7.17 14.33
C GLU A 50 19.72 -7.98 13.43
N SER A 51 19.37 -9.21 13.83
CA SER A 51 18.34 -10.02 13.17
C SER A 51 16.95 -9.37 13.15
N THR A 52 16.74 -8.31 13.94
CA THR A 52 15.50 -7.53 13.98
C THR A 52 15.39 -6.55 12.80
N ILE A 53 16.49 -6.18 12.15
CA ILE A 53 16.51 -5.25 11.00
C ILE A 53 15.56 -5.68 9.86
N PRO A 54 15.65 -6.91 9.31
CA PRO A 54 14.74 -7.35 8.25
C PRO A 54 13.29 -7.43 8.72
N PHE A 55 13.05 -7.72 9.99
CA PHE A 55 11.71 -7.76 10.58
C PHE A 55 11.06 -6.37 10.62
N VAL A 56 11.81 -5.35 11.09
CA VAL A 56 11.36 -3.95 11.10
C VAL A 56 11.06 -3.46 9.68
N ALA A 57 11.91 -3.81 8.71
CA ALA A 57 11.70 -3.49 7.31
C ALA A 57 10.39 -4.12 6.78
N LEU A 58 10.16 -5.40 7.04
CA LEU A 58 8.92 -6.09 6.65
C LEU A 58 7.67 -5.48 7.30
N LEU A 59 7.75 -5.08 8.57
CA LEU A 59 6.63 -4.44 9.25
C LEU A 59 6.32 -3.06 8.63
N SER A 60 7.35 -2.27 8.35
CA SER A 60 7.20 -0.96 7.70
C SER A 60 6.61 -1.08 6.28
N LEU A 61 7.00 -2.13 5.54
CA LEU A 61 6.44 -2.48 4.24
C LEU A 61 4.96 -2.81 4.38
N LEU A 62 4.61 -3.73 5.28
CA LEU A 62 3.23 -4.19 5.47
C LEU A 62 2.29 -3.01 5.76
N LEU A 63 2.69 -2.11 6.66
CA LEU A 63 1.92 -0.93 7.02
C LEU A 63 1.80 0.07 5.85
N GLY A 64 2.88 0.29 5.11
CA GLY A 64 2.87 1.15 3.92
C GLY A 64 1.97 0.61 2.82
N VAL A 65 2.04 -0.70 2.54
CA VAL A 65 1.20 -1.40 1.56
C VAL A 65 -0.28 -1.31 1.93
N ILE A 66 -0.64 -1.55 3.20
CA ILE A 66 -2.04 -1.45 3.66
C ILE A 66 -2.54 -0.01 3.50
N ALA A 67 -1.74 0.98 3.88
CA ALA A 67 -2.10 2.40 3.76
C ALA A 67 -2.28 2.85 2.31
N SER A 68 -1.42 2.39 1.41
CA SER A 68 -1.50 2.72 -0.02
C SER A 68 -2.68 2.05 -0.70
N GLY A 69 -2.93 0.76 -0.42
CA GLY A 69 -4.10 0.04 -0.90
C GLY A 69 -5.39 0.70 -0.45
N ALA A 70 -5.47 1.10 0.81
CA ALA A 70 -6.63 1.82 1.36
C ALA A 70 -6.83 3.18 0.67
N SER A 71 -5.76 3.95 0.48
CA SER A 71 -5.81 5.28 -0.13
C SER A 71 -6.23 5.23 -1.61
N PHE A 72 -5.72 4.25 -2.36
CA PHE A 72 -6.03 4.09 -3.77
C PHE A 72 -7.46 3.55 -3.98
N ALA A 73 -7.84 2.50 -3.25
CA ALA A 73 -9.16 1.89 -3.38
C ALA A 73 -10.28 2.83 -2.91
N ALA A 74 -10.01 3.66 -1.90
CA ALA A 74 -10.93 4.73 -1.50
C ALA A 74 -11.20 5.70 -2.66
N ASN A 75 -10.25 5.96 -3.57
CA ASN A 75 -10.48 6.85 -4.71
C ASN A 75 -11.39 6.22 -5.79
N ILE A 76 -11.22 4.93 -6.08
CA ILE A 76 -11.90 4.23 -7.18
C ILE A 76 -13.29 3.69 -6.76
N ASN A 77 -13.52 3.41 -5.47
CA ASN A 77 -14.80 2.90 -4.93
C ASN A 77 -15.33 1.60 -5.57
N HIS A 78 -14.47 0.85 -6.26
CA HIS A 78 -14.82 -0.41 -6.89
C HIS A 78 -13.71 -1.44 -6.70
N HIS A 79 -14.06 -2.73 -6.62
CA HIS A 79 -13.15 -3.87 -6.43
C HIS A 79 -11.94 -3.58 -5.51
N GLY A 80 -12.20 -3.26 -4.24
CA GLY A 80 -11.16 -2.82 -3.30
C GLY A 80 -10.00 -3.81 -3.15
N TYR A 81 -10.28 -5.11 -3.10
CA TYR A 81 -9.25 -6.15 -3.04
C TYR A 81 -8.34 -6.15 -4.28
N LEU A 82 -8.91 -5.96 -5.47
CA LEU A 82 -8.15 -5.98 -6.73
C LEU A 82 -7.31 -4.71 -6.87
N ASN A 83 -7.92 -3.54 -6.70
CA ASN A 83 -7.21 -2.26 -6.80
C ASN A 83 -6.15 -2.11 -5.70
N GLY A 84 -6.45 -2.58 -4.49
CA GLY A 84 -5.48 -2.65 -3.41
C GLY A 84 -4.33 -3.61 -3.70
N GLY A 85 -4.62 -4.81 -4.22
CA GLY A 85 -3.59 -5.79 -4.58
C GLY A 85 -2.68 -5.31 -5.71
N ILE A 86 -3.23 -4.69 -6.75
CA ILE A 86 -2.45 -4.05 -7.83
C ILE A 86 -1.52 -2.98 -7.26
N MET A 87 -2.07 -2.12 -6.39
CA MET A 87 -1.29 -1.05 -5.76
C MET A 87 -0.15 -1.60 -4.90
N GLY A 88 -0.43 -2.64 -4.10
CA GLY A 88 0.55 -3.29 -3.24
C GLY A 88 1.63 -4.04 -4.02
N LEU A 89 1.28 -4.70 -5.13
CA LEU A 89 2.24 -5.28 -6.06
C LEU A 89 3.10 -4.21 -6.73
N CYS A 90 2.52 -3.11 -7.18
CA CYS A 90 3.29 -2.01 -7.77
C CYS A 90 4.29 -1.41 -6.77
N TYR A 91 3.89 -1.23 -5.51
CA TYR A 91 4.82 -0.76 -4.47
C TYR A 91 5.90 -1.79 -4.14
N GLY A 92 5.56 -3.07 -4.02
CA GLY A 92 6.54 -4.14 -3.82
C GLY A 92 7.54 -4.25 -4.99
N ALA A 93 7.05 -4.13 -6.22
CA ALA A 93 7.89 -4.10 -7.41
C ALA A 93 8.78 -2.84 -7.46
N LEU A 94 8.26 -1.67 -7.06
CA LEU A 94 9.05 -0.45 -6.92
C LEU A 94 10.20 -0.65 -5.94
N LEU A 95 9.92 -1.22 -4.77
CA LEU A 95 10.96 -1.52 -3.77
C LEU A 95 11.98 -2.54 -4.28
N TYR A 96 11.54 -3.57 -5.01
CA TYR A 96 12.45 -4.49 -5.67
C TYR A 96 13.37 -3.78 -6.67
N LEU A 97 12.82 -2.85 -7.47
CA LEU A 97 13.58 -2.05 -8.42
C LEU A 97 14.61 -1.17 -7.69
N VAL A 98 14.22 -0.54 -6.58
CA VAL A 98 15.14 0.24 -5.73
C VAL A 98 16.25 -0.65 -5.18
N SER A 99 15.91 -1.84 -4.65
CA SER A 99 16.89 -2.82 -4.17
C SER A 99 17.86 -3.24 -5.27
N PHE A 100 17.37 -3.42 -6.50
CA PHE A 100 18.20 -3.71 -7.66
C PHE A 100 19.21 -2.59 -7.94
N PHE A 101 18.77 -1.32 -7.95
CA PHE A 101 19.66 -0.18 -8.15
C PHE A 101 20.72 -0.06 -7.04
N VAL A 102 20.39 -0.42 -5.81
CA VAL A 102 21.32 -0.36 -4.67
C VAL A 102 22.32 -1.53 -4.68
N ALA A 103 21.84 -2.76 -4.90
CA ALA A 103 22.69 -3.96 -4.89
C ALA A 103 23.45 -4.17 -6.21
N GLY A 104 23.04 -3.51 -7.29
CA GLY A 104 23.65 -3.60 -8.61
C GLY A 104 23.44 -4.95 -9.31
N ARG A 105 22.59 -5.84 -8.78
CA ARG A 105 22.36 -7.19 -9.30
C ARG A 105 20.90 -7.61 -9.15
N LEU A 106 20.33 -8.19 -10.20
CA LEU A 106 18.97 -8.75 -10.19
C LEU A 106 19.03 -10.15 -9.56
N TYR A 107 18.59 -10.25 -8.31
CA TYR A 107 18.41 -11.54 -7.64
C TYR A 107 16.96 -11.67 -7.18
N LEU A 108 16.31 -12.77 -7.60
CA LEU A 108 15.06 -13.24 -7.04
C LEU A 108 15.40 -14.26 -5.95
N ASP A 109 15.40 -13.81 -4.70
CA ASP A 109 15.53 -14.68 -3.55
C ASP A 109 14.18 -14.90 -2.85
N GLY A 110 14.18 -15.77 -1.84
CA GLY A 110 12.97 -16.03 -1.04
C GLY A 110 12.45 -14.79 -0.32
N TYR A 111 13.34 -13.83 0.01
CA TYR A 111 12.95 -12.59 0.67
C TYR A 111 12.15 -11.68 -0.26
N VAL A 112 12.56 -11.53 -1.51
CA VAL A 112 11.83 -10.77 -2.53
C VAL A 112 10.44 -11.39 -2.78
N LEU A 113 10.35 -12.72 -2.83
CA LEU A 113 9.05 -13.39 -2.95
C LEU A 113 8.12 -13.08 -1.77
N ILE A 114 8.64 -13.09 -0.54
CA ILE A 114 7.88 -12.71 0.66
C ILE A 114 7.41 -11.25 0.56
N VAL A 115 8.27 -10.32 0.14
CA VAL A 115 7.93 -8.90 -0.05
C VAL A 115 6.80 -8.73 -1.08
N LEU A 116 6.85 -9.45 -2.20
CA LEU A 116 5.81 -9.39 -3.23
C LEU A 116 4.48 -9.99 -2.75
N LEU A 117 4.51 -11.11 -2.02
CA LEU A 117 3.31 -11.71 -1.44
C LEU A 117 2.68 -10.80 -0.39
N ILE A 118 3.49 -10.21 0.49
CA ILE A 118 3.03 -9.21 1.47
C ILE A 118 2.46 -7.99 0.75
N GLY A 119 3.11 -7.53 -0.32
CA GLY A 119 2.61 -6.48 -1.19
C GLY A 119 1.21 -6.79 -1.72
N LEU A 120 1.04 -7.98 -2.33
CA LEU A 120 -0.23 -8.40 -2.90
C LEU A 120 -1.34 -8.52 -1.83
N PHE A 121 -1.11 -9.33 -0.80
CA PHE A 121 -2.13 -9.63 0.21
C PHE A 121 -2.39 -8.44 1.14
N GLY A 122 -1.34 -7.78 1.61
CA GLY A 122 -1.45 -6.56 2.41
C GLY A 122 -2.17 -5.46 1.63
N GLY A 123 -1.89 -5.35 0.33
CA GLY A 123 -2.50 -4.34 -0.54
C GLY A 123 -3.99 -4.61 -0.71
N ALA A 124 -4.34 -5.88 -0.96
CA ALA A 124 -5.74 -6.30 -1.06
C ALA A 124 -6.52 -6.03 0.24
N ILE A 125 -5.93 -6.35 1.40
CA ILE A 125 -6.52 -6.05 2.73
C ILE A 125 -6.73 -4.55 2.90
N GLY A 126 -5.69 -3.74 2.62
CA GLY A 126 -5.78 -2.29 2.66
C GLY A 126 -6.88 -1.76 1.75
N GLY A 127 -6.98 -2.28 0.53
CA GLY A 127 -7.99 -1.88 -0.44
C GLY A 127 -9.43 -2.18 -0.01
N ILE A 128 -9.67 -3.32 0.64
CA ILE A 128 -10.96 -3.65 1.27
C ILE A 128 -11.30 -2.62 2.37
N ILE A 129 -10.33 -2.26 3.21
CA ILE A 129 -10.51 -1.25 4.27
C ILE A 129 -10.84 0.12 3.65
N GLY A 130 -10.15 0.49 2.57
CA GLY A 130 -10.32 1.78 1.88
C GLY A 130 -11.72 2.02 1.34
N ILE A 131 -12.28 1.04 0.63
CA ILE A 131 -13.65 1.14 0.08
C ILE A 131 -14.70 1.26 1.19
N ASN A 132 -14.52 0.53 2.30
CA ASN A 132 -15.50 0.50 3.38
C ASN A 132 -15.52 1.83 4.16
N ARG A 133 -14.35 2.45 4.38
CA ARG A 133 -14.25 3.75 5.06
C ARG A 133 -14.96 4.87 4.27
N ARG A 134 -14.82 4.92 2.95
CA ARG A 134 -15.47 5.96 2.14
C ARG A 134 -16.98 5.73 1.98
N GLY A 135 -17.41 4.46 1.90
CA GLY A 135 -18.83 4.09 1.88
C GLY A 135 -19.58 4.59 3.12
N LYS A 136 -18.94 4.58 4.29
CA LYS A 136 -19.50 5.10 5.55
C LYS A 136 -19.63 6.62 5.59
N GLN A 137 -18.79 7.35 4.85
CA GLN A 137 -18.80 8.82 4.84
C GLN A 137 -19.80 9.43 3.84
N ARG A 138 -20.41 8.60 2.98
CA ARG A 138 -21.46 8.99 2.03
C ARG A 138 -22.87 8.58 2.46
N ARG A 139 -23.03 7.85 3.57
CA ARG A 139 -24.31 7.51 4.20
C ARG A 139 -24.52 8.39 5.41
#